data_AF-A0A2V7KIE4-F1
#
_entry.id   AF-A0A2V7KIE4-F1
#
_cell.length_a   1.000
_cell.length_b   1.000
_cell.length_c   1.000
_cell.angle_alpha   90.00
_cell.angle_beta   90.00
_cell.angle_gamma   90.00
#
_symmetry.space_group_name_H-M   'P 1'
#
loop_
_entity.id
_entity.type
_entity.pdbx_description
1 polymer ?
#
loop_
_entity_poly.entity_id
_entity_poly.type
_entity_poly.pdbx_seq_one_letter_code
_entity_poly.pdbx_strand_id
1 'polypeptide(L)'
;MSFLDAVRLAFQTIRAQKLKSGFSIIGVFIGVMFLIAVVSVVEGMNRYMTDKFAGTILGVNTFRLRQFPDVALGNVTDSMWRSWERRPRVSYEDAQAVMRGVTVPVLAAWESSTRGTLTAGHRTAKDVQVTAATELYFDIR
;
A
#
# COMPACT_ATOMS: atom_id res chain seq x y z
N MET A 1 -33.84 -45.66 23.73
CA MET A 1 -32.48 -45.83 23.18
C MET A 1 -31.55 -44.90 23.94
N SER A 2 -30.44 -45.39 24.48
CA SER A 2 -29.51 -44.48 25.17
C SER A 2 -28.76 -43.62 24.15
N PHE A 3 -28.34 -42.41 24.54
CA PHE A 3 -27.56 -41.51 23.67
C PHE A 3 -26.26 -42.17 23.16
N LEU A 4 -25.63 -43.00 24.00
CA LEU A 4 -24.42 -43.74 23.63
C LEU A 4 -24.68 -44.79 22.55
N ASP A 5 -25.86 -45.44 22.57
CA ASP A 5 -26.24 -46.39 21.53
C ASP A 5 -26.45 -45.69 20.18
N ALA A 6 -27.06 -44.50 20.19
CA ALA A 6 -27.27 -43.70 18.98
C ALA A 6 -25.94 -43.25 18.35
N VAL A 7 -24.98 -42.79 19.17
CA VAL A 7 -23.64 -42.41 18.70
C VAL A 7 -22.89 -43.61 18.13
N ARG A 8 -22.92 -44.76 18.81
CA ARG A 8 -22.28 -45.99 18.33
C ARG A 8 -22.87 -46.44 16.98
N LEU A 9 -24.19 -46.36 16.84
CA LEU A 9 -24.88 -46.67 15.59
C LEU A 9 -24.47 -45.72 14.46
N ALA A 10 -24.37 -44.42 14.73
CA ALA A 10 -23.94 -43.43 13.74
C ALA A 10 -22.52 -43.71 13.21
N PHE A 11 -21.56 -44.03 14.09
CA PHE A 11 -20.20 -44.41 13.68
C PHE A 11 -20.16 -45.70 12.84
N GLN A 12 -21.00 -46.69 13.16
CA GLN A 12 -21.12 -47.90 12.34
C GLN A 12 -21.64 -47.57 10.94
N THR A 13 -22.67 -46.72 10.84
CA THR A 13 -23.23 -46.27 9.55
C THR A 13 -22.20 -45.50 8.71
N ILE A 14 -21.40 -44.62 9.32
CA ILE A 14 -20.32 -43.90 8.63
C ILE A 14 -19.28 -44.86 8.06
N ARG A 15 -18.88 -45.89 8.84
CA ARG A 15 -17.92 -46.91 8.37
C ARG A 15 -18.49 -47.83 7.31
N ALA A 16 -19.79 -48.10 7.32
CA ALA A 16 -20.48 -48.89 6.30
C ALA A 16 -20.63 -48.13 4.98
N GLN A 17 -20.99 -46.83 5.02
CA GLN A 17 -21.18 -45.99 3.84
C GLN A 17 -20.01 -45.02 3.61
N LYS A 18 -18.82 -45.58 3.35
CA LYS A 18 -17.58 -44.81 3.17
C LYS A 18 -17.64 -43.79 2.02
N LEU A 19 -18.23 -44.17 0.89
CA LEU A 19 -18.34 -43.28 -0.29
C LEU A 19 -19.22 -42.06 -0.01
N LYS A 20 -20.43 -42.28 0.51
CA LYS A 20 -21.39 -41.21 0.81
C LYS A 20 -20.85 -40.24 1.86
N SER A 21 -20.28 -40.78 2.94
CA SER A 21 -19.70 -39.97 4.02
C SER A 21 -18.47 -39.19 3.54
N GLY A 22 -17.62 -39.81 2.70
CA GLY A 22 -16.44 -39.17 2.12
C GLY A 22 -16.79 -38.00 1.20
N PHE A 23 -17.71 -38.20 0.24
CA PHE A 23 -18.15 -37.12 -0.66
C PHE A 23 -18.80 -35.96 0.10
N SER A 24 -19.58 -36.26 1.16
CA SER A 24 -20.18 -35.21 1.97
C SER A 24 -19.15 -34.36 2.71
N ILE A 25 -18.10 -34.98 3.27
CA ILE A 25 -17.03 -34.25 3.97
C ILE A 25 -16.21 -33.41 2.98
N ILE A 26 -15.84 -33.98 1.83
CA ILE A 26 -15.06 -33.26 0.82
C ILE A 26 -15.83 -32.03 0.31
N GLY A 27 -17.15 -32.17 0.05
CA GLY A 27 -17.98 -31.05 -0.40
C GLY A 27 -18.01 -29.90 0.61
N VAL A 28 -18.23 -30.21 1.89
CA VAL A 28 -18.22 -29.19 2.95
C VAL A 28 -16.84 -28.58 3.12
N PHE A 29 -15.78 -29.39 3.08
CA PHE A 29 -14.41 -28.93 3.24
C PHE A 29 -14.00 -27.95 2.13
N ILE A 30 -14.30 -28.27 0.87
CA ILE A 30 -14.03 -27.39 -0.28
C ILE A 30 -14.83 -26.08 -0.14
N GLY A 31 -16.10 -26.15 0.26
CA GLY A 31 -16.95 -24.98 0.44
C GLY A 31 -16.42 -24.01 1.50
N VAL A 32 -16.03 -24.53 2.67
CA VAL A 32 -15.48 -23.72 3.77
C VAL A 32 -14.11 -23.14 3.39
N MET A 33 -13.24 -23.94 2.77
CA MET A 33 -11.92 -23.48 2.32
C MET A 33 -12.03 -22.35 1.28
N PHE A 34 -12.95 -22.45 0.33
CA PHE A 34 -13.19 -21.40 -0.66
C PHE A 34 -13.67 -20.11 -0.01
N LEU A 35 -14.64 -20.19 0.92
CA LEU A 35 -15.15 -19.03 1.64
C LEU A 35 -14.02 -18.32 2.42
N ILE A 36 -13.21 -19.06 3.16
CA ILE A 36 -12.09 -18.49 3.93
C ILE A 36 -11.08 -17.84 3.00
N ALA A 37 -10.75 -18.47 1.86
CA ALA A 37 -9.82 -17.91 0.88
C ALA A 37 -10.31 -16.57 0.33
N VAL A 38 -11.58 -16.49 -0.10
CA VAL A 38 -12.15 -15.25 -0.65
C VAL A 38 -12.18 -14.14 0.40
N VAL A 39 -12.66 -14.42 1.61
CA VAL A 39 -12.69 -13.42 2.71
C VAL A 39 -11.28 -12.95 3.04
N SER A 40 -10.31 -13.87 3.12
CA SER A 40 -8.91 -13.52 3.41
C SER A 40 -8.29 -12.64 2.33
N VAL A 41 -8.60 -12.89 1.05
CA VAL A 41 -8.13 -12.06 -0.07
C VAL A 41 -8.78 -10.67 -0.01
N VAL A 42 -10.09 -10.59 0.21
CA VAL A 42 -10.82 -9.32 0.29
C VAL A 42 -10.32 -8.48 1.48
N GLU A 43 -10.22 -9.08 2.66
CA GLU A 43 -9.70 -8.40 3.86
C GLU A 43 -8.22 -8.04 3.71
N GLY A 44 -7.43 -8.94 3.12
CA GLY A 44 -6.02 -8.70 2.81
C GLY A 44 -5.83 -7.53 1.85
N MET A 45 -6.64 -7.44 0.80
CA MET A 45 -6.65 -6.30 -0.11
C MET A 45 -7.09 -5.01 0.58
N ASN A 46 -8.13 -5.06 1.42
CA ASN A 46 -8.59 -3.87 2.14
C ASN A 46 -7.53 -3.33 3.11
N ARG A 47 -6.87 -4.22 3.87
CA ARG A 47 -5.73 -3.85 4.73
C ARG A 47 -4.55 -3.36 3.91
N TYR A 48 -4.21 -4.04 2.82
CA TYR A 48 -3.14 -3.60 1.91
C TYR A 48 -3.42 -2.21 1.32
N MET A 49 -4.65 -1.95 0.88
CA MET A 49 -5.06 -0.64 0.38
C MET A 49 -4.98 0.42 1.48
N THR A 50 -5.48 0.13 2.68
CA THR A 50 -5.46 1.08 3.79
C THR A 50 -4.03 1.39 4.23
N ASP A 51 -3.21 0.38 4.48
CA ASP A 51 -1.87 0.58 5.05
C ASP A 51 -0.88 1.09 4.01
N LYS A 52 -0.88 0.52 2.80
CA LYS A 52 0.08 0.93 1.77
C LYS A 52 -0.37 2.11 0.94
N PHE A 53 -1.63 2.20 0.54
CA PHE A 53 -2.05 3.33 -0.30
C PHE A 53 -2.33 4.57 0.53
N ALA A 54 -2.94 4.48 1.72
CA ALA A 54 -3.08 5.67 2.56
C ALA A 54 -1.70 6.15 3.03
N GLY A 55 -0.87 5.28 3.61
CA GLY A 55 0.45 5.66 4.11
C GLY A 55 1.43 6.17 3.04
N THR A 56 1.43 5.61 1.83
CA THR A 56 2.39 6.01 0.77
C THR A 56 1.93 7.21 -0.06
N ILE A 57 0.61 7.43 -0.20
CA ILE A 57 0.09 8.54 -1.02
C ILE A 57 -0.13 9.79 -0.16
N LEU A 58 -0.60 9.60 1.06
CA LEU A 58 -0.97 10.63 2.03
C LEU A 58 -0.47 10.16 3.39
N GLY A 59 0.84 10.28 3.67
CA GLY A 59 1.33 10.14 5.05
C GLY A 59 0.34 10.85 5.99
N VAL A 60 -0.13 10.15 7.02
CA VAL A 60 -1.28 10.63 7.79
C VAL A 60 -0.88 11.96 8.44
N ASN A 61 -1.58 13.04 8.10
CA ASN A 61 -1.24 14.44 8.46
C ASN A 61 0.00 15.03 7.76
N THR A 62 0.42 14.48 6.62
CA THR A 62 1.57 14.97 5.85
C THR A 62 1.12 15.79 4.65
N PHE A 63 1.58 17.04 4.58
CA PHE A 63 1.38 17.92 3.43
C PHE A 63 2.67 17.99 2.60
N ARG A 64 2.58 17.73 1.29
CA ARG A 64 3.71 17.84 0.35
C ARG A 64 3.49 18.99 -0.62
N LEU A 65 4.42 19.95 -0.62
CA LEU A 65 4.45 21.04 -1.59
C LEU A 65 5.36 20.65 -2.75
N ARG A 66 4.79 20.45 -3.95
CA ARG A 66 5.55 20.07 -5.15
C ARG A 66 4.98 20.70 -6.41
N GLN A 67 5.85 20.87 -7.42
CA GLN A 67 5.47 21.35 -8.75
C GLN A 67 4.53 20.35 -9.46
N PHE A 68 4.91 19.07 -9.46
CA PHE A 68 4.16 17.95 -10.03
C PHE A 68 3.59 17.05 -8.92
N PRO A 69 2.32 16.63 -9.03
CA PRO A 69 1.71 15.73 -8.05
C PRO A 69 2.40 14.36 -8.05
N ASP A 70 2.48 13.71 -6.89
CA ASP A 70 3.02 12.36 -6.76
C ASP A 70 2.10 11.27 -7.32
N VAL A 71 0.79 11.52 -7.29
CA VAL A 71 -0.23 10.62 -7.83
C VAL A 71 -1.21 11.43 -8.67
N ALA A 72 -1.34 11.04 -9.92
CA ALA A 72 -2.38 11.51 -10.82
C ALA A 72 -3.72 10.82 -10.47
N LEU A 73 -4.42 11.35 -9.48
CA LEU A 73 -5.78 10.88 -9.15
C LEU A 73 -6.76 11.37 -10.22
N GLY A 74 -7.26 10.46 -11.05
CA GLY A 74 -8.30 10.73 -12.05
C GLY A 74 -7.80 10.90 -13.49
N ASN A 75 -8.65 11.49 -14.35
CA ASN A 75 -8.37 11.65 -15.78
C ASN A 75 -7.52 12.91 -16.04
N VAL A 76 -6.19 12.75 -16.07
CA VAL A 76 -5.27 13.87 -16.34
C VAL A 76 -5.46 14.31 -17.79
N THR A 77 -6.04 15.49 -17.97
CA THR A 77 -6.25 16.09 -19.30
C THR A 77 -4.99 16.87 -19.73
N ASP A 78 -4.73 16.97 -21.04
CA ASP A 78 -3.60 17.73 -21.60
C ASP A 78 -3.52 19.19 -21.12
N SER A 79 -4.67 19.81 -20.82
CA SER A 79 -4.73 21.16 -20.25
C SER A 79 -4.16 21.22 -18.83
N MET A 80 -4.37 20.17 -18.04
CA MET A 80 -3.89 20.04 -16.67
C MET A 80 -2.38 19.79 -16.66
N TRP A 81 -1.88 18.95 -17.58
CA TRP A 81 -0.44 18.73 -17.78
C TRP A 81 0.30 20.02 -18.11
N ARG A 82 -0.21 20.78 -19.09
CA ARG A 82 0.34 22.10 -19.47
C ARG A 82 0.30 23.11 -18.32
N SER A 83 -0.71 23.02 -17.44
CA SER A 83 -0.76 23.87 -16.25
C SER A 83 0.36 23.55 -15.26
N TRP A 84 0.70 22.27 -15.09
CA TRP A 84 1.78 21.84 -14.19
C TRP A 84 3.15 22.22 -14.72
N GLU A 85 3.37 22.08 -16.03
CA GLU A 85 4.61 22.48 -16.68
C GLU A 85 4.90 23.97 -16.56
N ARG A 86 3.85 24.80 -16.52
CA ARG A 86 3.95 26.26 -16.32
C ARG A 86 4.12 26.68 -14.87
N ARG A 87 3.95 25.78 -13.89
CA ARG A 87 4.17 26.12 -12.48
C ARG A 87 5.65 26.42 -12.27
N PRO A 88 5.99 27.48 -11.53
CA PRO A 88 7.38 27.74 -11.13
C PRO A 88 7.96 26.54 -10.38
N ARG A 89 9.28 26.35 -10.51
CA ARG A 89 10.01 25.37 -9.70
C ARG A 89 9.99 25.82 -8.24
N VAL A 90 9.70 24.89 -7.34
CA VAL A 90 9.72 25.14 -5.90
C VAL A 90 11.17 25.31 -5.45
N SER A 91 11.47 26.43 -4.82
CA SER A 91 12.79 26.75 -4.26
C SER A 91 12.83 26.54 -2.75
N TYR A 92 14.04 26.53 -2.19
CA TYR A 92 14.26 26.48 -0.74
C TYR A 92 13.71 27.72 -0.02
N GLU A 93 13.71 28.88 -0.70
CA GLU A 93 13.15 30.12 -0.16
C GLU A 93 11.62 30.03 0.01
N ASP A 94 10.94 29.35 -0.92
CA ASP A 94 9.49 29.10 -0.83
C ASP A 94 9.18 28.22 0.39
N ALA A 95 10.00 27.20 0.62
CA ALA A 95 9.87 26.33 1.79
C ALA A 95 10.00 27.12 3.11
N GLN A 96 10.98 28.02 3.19
CA GLN A 96 11.13 28.90 4.35
C GLN A 96 9.98 29.89 4.51
N ALA A 97 9.44 30.42 3.39
CA ALA A 97 8.27 31.29 3.42
C ALA A 97 7.04 30.57 3.97
N VAL A 98 6.82 29.32 3.57
CA VAL A 98 5.74 28.47 4.10
C VAL A 98 5.93 28.19 5.59
N MET A 99 7.14 27.81 6.02
CA MET A 99 7.41 27.53 7.44
C MET A 99 7.15 28.72 8.35
N ARG A 100 7.35 29.96 7.88
CA ARG A 100 7.01 31.16 8.64
C ARG A 100 5.51 31.34 8.85
N GLY A 101 4.68 30.81 7.96
CA GLY A 101 3.22 30.89 8.05
C GLY A 101 2.57 29.74 8.84
N VAL A 102 3.32 28.69 9.15
CA VAL A 102 2.79 27.55 9.91
C VAL A 102 2.77 27.89 11.41
N THR A 103 1.59 27.86 12.00
CA THR A 103 1.35 28.17 13.42
C THR A 103 1.31 26.95 14.33
N VAL A 104 1.30 25.74 13.76
CA VAL A 104 1.30 24.47 14.48
C VAL A 104 2.70 23.83 14.44
N PRO A 105 3.11 23.09 15.49
CA PRO A 105 4.38 22.38 15.46
C PRO A 105 4.33 21.29 14.38
N VAL A 106 5.20 21.40 13.38
CA VAL A 106 5.33 20.42 12.29
C VAL A 106 6.77 19.98 12.15
N LEU A 107 6.98 18.71 11.79
CA LEU A 107 8.27 18.21 11.36
C LEU A 107 8.37 18.44 9.86
N ALA A 108 9.33 19.26 9.44
CA ALA A 108 9.49 19.69 8.06
C ALA A 108 10.84 19.25 7.52
N ALA A 109 10.83 18.74 6.28
CA ALA A 109 12.02 18.32 5.58
C ALA A 109 11.91 18.65 4.10
N TRP A 110 13.06 18.81 3.47
CA TRP A 110 13.18 19.22 2.08
C TRP A 110 13.93 18.14 1.32
N GLU A 111 13.40 17.78 0.15
CA GLU A 111 14.06 16.87 -0.78
C GLU A 111 14.16 17.50 -2.17
N SER A 112 15.22 17.15 -2.89
CA SER A 112 15.38 17.46 -4.29
C SER A 112 15.89 16.23 -5.02
N SER A 113 15.21 15.85 -6.10
CA SER A 113 15.61 14.72 -6.93
C SER A 113 15.96 15.21 -8.32
N THR A 114 17.11 14.78 -8.82
CA THR A 114 17.58 15.06 -10.19
C THR A 114 18.15 13.80 -10.81
N ARG A 115 18.28 13.76 -12.14
CA ARG A 115 19.03 12.72 -12.84
C ARG A 115 20.35 13.31 -13.32
N GLY A 116 21.44 12.60 -13.07
CA GLY A 116 22.78 13.03 -13.41
C GLY A 116 23.66 11.88 -13.85
N THR A 117 24.82 12.23 -14.42
CA THR A 117 25.90 11.26 -14.62
C THR A 117 26.79 11.29 -13.39
N LEU A 118 26.98 10.14 -12.75
CA LEU A 118 27.87 9.99 -11.61
C LEU A 118 29.14 9.28 -12.06
N THR A 119 30.28 9.82 -11.63
CA THR A 119 31.58 9.23 -11.89
C THR A 119 32.24 8.92 -10.55
N ALA A 120 32.56 7.65 -10.31
CA ALA A 120 33.24 7.18 -9.12
C ALA A 120 34.46 6.35 -9.52
N GLY A 121 35.65 6.91 -9.33
CA GLY A 121 36.91 6.31 -9.81
C GLY A 121 36.88 6.12 -11.33
N HIS A 122 37.13 4.89 -11.80
CA HIS A 122 37.12 4.54 -13.22
C HIS A 122 35.74 4.12 -13.76
N ARG A 123 34.66 4.26 -12.96
CA ARG A 123 33.30 3.87 -13.36
C ARG A 123 32.42 5.09 -13.53
N THR A 124 31.79 5.18 -14.70
CA THR A 124 30.80 6.22 -15.02
C THR A 124 29.44 5.58 -15.18
N ALA A 125 28.47 6.04 -14.39
CA ALA A 125 27.07 5.65 -14.52
C ALA A 125 26.28 6.85 -15.04
N LYS A 126 25.66 6.69 -16.20
CA LYS A 126 24.77 7.71 -16.79
C LYS A 126 23.34 7.47 -16.33
N ASP A 127 22.56 8.56 -16.29
CA ASP A 127 21.14 8.55 -15.93
C ASP A 127 20.85 7.98 -14.52
N VAL A 128 21.69 8.34 -13.56
CA VAL A 128 21.48 7.95 -12.16
C VAL A 128 20.57 8.98 -11.49
N GLN A 129 19.50 8.50 -10.86
CA GLN A 129 18.66 9.33 -10.00
C GLN A 129 19.40 9.63 -8.70
N VAL A 130 19.61 10.91 -8.44
CA VAL A 130 20.24 11.44 -7.24
C VAL A 130 19.20 12.22 -6.45
N THR A 131 18.98 11.81 -5.21
CA THR A 131 18.08 12.48 -4.28
C THR A 131 18.90 13.06 -3.15
N ALA A 132 18.81 14.38 -2.95
CA ALA A 132 19.33 15.09 -1.80
C ALA A 132 18.18 15.40 -0.84
N ALA A 133 18.37 15.15 0.45
CA ALA A 133 17.37 15.41 1.47
C ALA A 133 18.00 15.96 2.74
N THR A 134 17.25 16.76 3.50
CA THR A 134 17.65 17.22 4.84
C THR A 134 17.55 16.11 5.88
N GLU A 135 18.26 16.23 7.00
CA GLU A 135 18.31 15.20 8.06
C GLU A 135 16.93 14.72 8.53
N LEU A 136 16.00 15.65 8.76
CA LEU A 136 14.65 15.38 9.25
C LEU A 136 13.78 14.59 8.26
N TYR A 137 14.21 14.46 7.00
CA TYR A 137 13.49 13.70 5.99
C TYR A 137 13.31 12.24 6.40
N PHE A 138 14.31 11.65 7.05
CA PHE A 138 14.28 10.25 7.47
C PHE A 138 13.43 9.99 8.72
N ASP A 139 13.03 11.06 9.43
CA ASP A 139 12.21 10.99 10.62
C ASP A 139 10.70 11.12 10.33
N ILE A 140 10.33 11.57 9.12
CA ILE A 140 8.93 11.63 8.66
C ILE A 140 8.44 10.21 8.37
N ARG A 141 7.33 9.80 9.00
CA ARG A 141 6.69 8.47 8.86
C ARG A 141 5.29 8.55 8.29
#